data_AF-A0A8C8TQH2-F1
#
_entry.id   AF-A0A8C8TQH2-F1
#
_cell.length_a   1.000
_cell.length_b   1.000
_cell.length_c   1.000
_cell.angle_alpha   90.00
_cell.angle_beta   90.00
_cell.angle_gamma   90.00
#
_symmetry.space_group_name_H-M   'P 1'
#
loop_
_entity.id
_entity.type
_entity.pdbx_description
1 polymer ?
#
loop_
_entity_poly.entity_id
_entity_poly.type
_entity_poly.pdbx_seq_one_letter_code
_entity_poly.pdbx_strand_id
1 'polypeptide(L)'
;MAPTFPLTNSVPMTQSFRERWHMNLNSLMDRALIPHCGDGKDLYILTGAVPSDHSVKGKVTIPEFVWLAACCDVPGGGWAMGFTKHTQGGDVIEDVLVRDLEKLLPHKPQLFRDNCGETEQDTEKMKKILEVVNQVQDEERSLQSQESMSPFASTQSQQSVPLSPEAPDGGGSFLGKVLGFLVTPFIKLFRLIYYIVIAVLRNVVHLLWFVAKQVINGIESCLYRLGAATISYLVTIGQELVGIPWKVLKVVGKVIRAFLWILCCLVKAVCRALSIPLRVLVDVATFPVYTVGAIPVVCKDIAVGLGGALSLLFDTAFGTTGGLVQVVFSVFKPIGYKGPFDNSGEL
;
A
#
# COMPACT_ATOMS: atom_id res chain seq x y z
N MET A 1 -43.79 10.07 19.35
CA MET A 1 -44.25 10.15 17.94
C MET A 1 -43.12 9.61 17.09
N ALA A 2 -43.29 8.45 16.46
CA ALA A 2 -42.26 7.90 15.59
C ALA A 2 -42.24 8.71 14.27
N PRO A 3 -41.09 9.18 13.80
CA PRO A 3 -41.01 9.78 12.47
C PRO A 3 -41.40 8.70 11.46
N THR A 4 -42.47 8.92 10.71
CA THR A 4 -42.82 8.13 9.54
C THR A 4 -41.79 8.45 8.46
N PHE A 5 -40.76 7.61 8.34
CA PHE A 5 -39.74 7.77 7.32
C PHE A 5 -40.39 7.57 5.94
N PRO A 6 -40.28 8.54 5.02
CA PRO A 6 -40.84 8.41 3.69
C PRO A 6 -40.08 7.33 2.91
N LEU A 7 -40.78 6.59 2.05
CA LEU A 7 -40.16 5.59 1.17
C LEU A 7 -39.12 6.20 0.22
N THR A 8 -39.16 7.52 0.01
CA THR A 8 -38.15 8.27 -0.75
C THR A 8 -36.78 8.30 -0.06
N ASN A 9 -36.70 7.96 1.23
CA ASN A 9 -35.47 7.81 1.99
C ASN A 9 -35.26 6.35 2.42
N SER A 10 -35.65 5.40 1.57
CA SER A 10 -35.55 3.97 1.86
C SER A 10 -35.05 3.21 0.64
N VAL A 11 -34.17 2.24 0.88
CA VAL A 11 -33.68 1.32 -0.15
C VAL A 11 -33.85 -0.12 0.33
N PRO A 12 -34.19 -1.06 -0.57
CA PRO A 12 -34.38 -2.45 -0.19
C PRO A 12 -33.02 -3.08 0.15
N MET A 13 -32.94 -3.76 1.30
CA MET A 13 -31.75 -4.44 1.78
C MET A 13 -32.17 -5.65 2.63
N THR A 14 -31.30 -6.65 2.74
CA THR A 14 -31.55 -7.79 3.65
C THR A 14 -31.50 -7.34 5.10
N GLN A 15 -32.19 -8.06 5.98
CA GLN A 15 -32.25 -7.71 7.40
C GLN A 15 -30.85 -7.72 8.05
N SER A 16 -30.05 -8.76 7.79
CA SER A 16 -28.69 -8.90 8.32
C SER A 16 -27.76 -7.78 7.83
N PHE A 17 -27.88 -7.38 6.57
CA PHE A 17 -27.11 -6.27 6.02
C PHE A 17 -27.48 -4.95 6.70
N ARG A 18 -28.78 -4.67 6.84
CA ARG A 18 -29.29 -3.46 7.49
C ARG A 18 -28.79 -3.33 8.92
N GLU A 19 -28.89 -4.40 9.69
CA GLU A 19 -28.51 -4.41 11.11
C GLU A 19 -27.01 -4.16 11.27
N ARG A 20 -26.17 -4.82 10.47
CA ARG A 20 -24.72 -4.62 10.49
C ARG A 20 -24.30 -3.24 10.00
N TRP A 21 -24.89 -2.76 8.89
CA TRP A 21 -24.67 -1.40 8.41
C TRP A 21 -24.99 -0.37 9.49
N HIS A 22 -26.15 -0.50 10.14
CA HIS A 22 -26.56 0.40 11.22
C HIS A 22 -25.62 0.33 12.44
N MET A 23 -25.21 -0.86 12.87
CA MET A 23 -24.26 -1.03 13.97
C MET A 23 -22.90 -0.40 13.65
N ASN A 24 -22.35 -0.67 12.47
CA ASN A 24 -21.07 -0.11 12.04
C ASN A 24 -21.14 1.41 11.93
N LEU A 25 -22.21 1.96 11.36
CA LEU A 25 -22.38 3.40 11.26
C LEU A 25 -22.50 4.07 12.63
N ASN A 26 -23.32 3.55 13.54
CA ASN A 26 -23.42 4.13 14.89
C ASN A 26 -22.07 4.09 15.60
N SER A 27 -21.36 2.98 15.45
CA SER A 27 -20.01 2.84 15.96
C SER A 27 -19.05 3.89 15.39
N LEU A 28 -19.02 4.07 14.07
CA LEU A 28 -18.17 5.08 13.42
C LEU A 28 -18.56 6.50 13.83
N MET A 29 -19.85 6.77 13.94
CA MET A 29 -20.38 8.06 14.38
C MET A 29 -19.91 8.39 15.79
N ASP A 30 -20.18 7.50 16.75
CA ASP A 30 -19.94 7.73 18.16
C ASP A 30 -18.45 7.68 18.53
N ARG A 31 -17.69 6.76 17.90
CA ARG A 31 -16.28 6.53 18.23
C ARG A 31 -15.31 7.39 17.41
N ALA A 32 -15.69 7.84 16.21
CA ALA A 32 -14.76 8.52 15.30
C ALA A 32 -15.27 9.87 14.78
N LEU A 33 -16.40 9.91 14.07
CA LEU A 33 -16.81 11.08 13.30
C LEU A 33 -17.23 12.26 14.19
N ILE A 34 -18.06 12.01 15.21
CA ILE A 34 -18.53 13.05 16.15
C ILE A 34 -17.37 13.57 17.02
N PRO A 35 -16.57 12.71 17.70
CA PRO A 35 -15.49 13.19 18.58
C PRO A 35 -14.40 13.97 17.85
N HIS A 36 -14.15 13.65 16.57
CA HIS A 36 -13.14 14.33 15.76
C HIS A 36 -13.71 15.52 14.96
N CYS A 37 -14.95 15.93 15.22
CA CYS A 37 -15.59 17.07 14.57
C CYS A 37 -16.34 18.00 15.54
N GLY A 38 -15.66 18.51 16.57
CA GLY A 38 -16.25 19.52 17.47
C GLY A 38 -17.56 19.07 18.14
N ASP A 39 -17.60 17.79 18.54
CA ASP A 39 -18.79 17.11 19.08
C ASP A 39 -19.98 17.09 18.09
N GLY A 40 -19.69 17.05 16.79
CA GLY A 40 -20.67 16.90 15.70
C GLY A 40 -21.33 18.19 15.23
N LYS A 41 -20.92 19.37 15.73
CA LYS A 41 -21.54 20.65 15.36
C LYS A 41 -21.31 21.06 13.92
N ASP A 42 -20.13 20.74 13.39
CA ASP A 42 -19.69 21.09 12.05
C ASP A 42 -19.59 19.84 11.14
N LEU A 43 -20.28 18.75 11.54
CA LEU A 43 -20.26 17.47 10.83
C LEU A 43 -21.42 17.40 9.82
N TYR A 44 -21.05 17.29 8.55
CA TYR A 44 -21.97 17.12 7.44
C TYR A 44 -21.88 15.69 6.90
N ILE A 45 -23.03 15.07 6.70
CA ILE A 45 -23.13 13.68 6.24
C ILE A 45 -24.00 13.62 5.00
N LEU A 46 -23.46 12.98 3.97
CA LEU A 46 -24.18 12.56 2.79
C LEU A 46 -24.20 11.04 2.76
N THR A 47 -25.33 10.45 2.40
CA THR A 47 -25.41 8.99 2.25
C THR A 47 -26.30 8.67 1.07
N GLY A 48 -26.07 7.51 0.47
CA GLY A 48 -26.84 7.03 -0.65
C GLY A 48 -26.59 5.58 -0.91
N ALA A 49 -27.21 5.10 -1.98
CA ALA A 49 -27.02 3.75 -2.46
C ALA A 49 -26.85 3.77 -3.98
N VAL A 50 -25.97 2.91 -4.48
CA VAL A 50 -25.75 2.75 -5.92
C VAL A 50 -26.61 1.59 -6.42
N PRO A 51 -27.46 1.79 -7.45
CA PRO A 51 -28.36 0.77 -7.95
C PRO A 51 -27.60 -0.38 -8.63
N SER A 52 -28.03 -1.63 -8.42
CA SER A 52 -27.58 -2.81 -9.19
C SER A 52 -28.52 -3.14 -10.36
N ASP A 53 -28.28 -4.25 -11.04
CA ASP A 53 -29.19 -4.78 -12.06
C ASP A 53 -30.39 -5.57 -11.48
N HIS A 54 -30.41 -5.81 -10.17
CA HIS A 54 -31.47 -6.57 -9.51
C HIS A 54 -32.57 -5.64 -8.98
N SER A 55 -33.83 -6.04 -9.08
CA SER A 55 -34.95 -5.23 -8.58
C SER A 55 -36.03 -6.05 -7.89
N VAL A 56 -36.62 -5.45 -6.86
CA VAL A 56 -37.81 -5.96 -6.18
C VAL A 56 -39.01 -5.67 -7.08
N LYS A 57 -39.64 -6.75 -7.57
CA LYS A 57 -40.85 -6.71 -8.41
C LYS A 57 -40.71 -5.81 -9.65
N GLY A 58 -39.50 -5.65 -10.20
CA GLY A 58 -39.27 -4.84 -11.40
C GLY A 58 -39.46 -3.32 -11.19
N LYS A 59 -39.57 -2.84 -9.95
CA LYS A 59 -39.92 -1.43 -9.65
C LYS A 59 -38.87 -0.71 -8.82
N VAL A 60 -38.30 -1.38 -7.81
CA VAL A 60 -37.33 -0.79 -6.89
C VAL A 60 -36.04 -1.58 -6.96
N THR A 61 -34.97 -0.94 -7.41
CA THR A 61 -33.66 -1.57 -7.56
C THR A 61 -33.04 -1.89 -6.20
N ILE A 62 -32.47 -3.08 -6.07
CA ILE A 62 -31.64 -3.50 -4.95
C ILE A 62 -30.27 -2.86 -5.14
N PRO A 63 -29.70 -2.18 -4.13
CA PRO A 63 -28.43 -1.50 -4.29
C PRO A 63 -27.29 -2.52 -4.42
N GLU A 64 -26.32 -2.20 -5.27
CA GLU A 64 -25.05 -2.92 -5.39
C GLU A 64 -24.18 -2.65 -4.16
N PHE A 65 -24.13 -1.40 -3.73
CA PHE A 65 -23.49 -0.97 -2.48
C PHE A 65 -24.17 0.27 -1.91
N VAL A 66 -24.01 0.46 -0.61
CA VAL A 66 -24.38 1.68 0.11
C VAL A 66 -23.12 2.46 0.43
N TRP A 67 -23.26 3.78 0.56
CA TRP A 67 -22.14 4.65 0.85
C TRP A 67 -22.51 5.78 1.81
N LEU A 68 -21.50 6.29 2.50
CA LEU A 68 -21.58 7.46 3.36
C LEU A 68 -20.35 8.34 3.11
N ALA A 69 -20.55 9.63 2.94
CA ALA A 69 -19.50 10.62 2.91
C ALA A 69 -19.68 11.57 4.10
N ALA A 70 -18.62 11.79 4.85
CA ALA A 70 -18.60 12.68 6.00
C ALA A 70 -17.60 13.82 5.77
N CYS A 71 -17.98 15.03 6.16
CA CYS A 71 -17.18 16.24 6.04
C CYS A 71 -17.27 17.00 7.36
N CYS A 72 -16.11 17.38 7.90
CA CYS A 72 -16.01 18.23 9.07
C CYS A 72 -15.51 19.60 8.67
N ASP A 73 -16.38 20.62 8.71
CA ASP A 73 -16.07 21.97 8.24
C ASP A 73 -15.58 22.87 9.37
N VAL A 74 -14.42 22.53 9.93
CA VAL A 74 -13.77 23.32 10.98
C VAL A 74 -12.66 24.19 10.37
N PRO A 75 -12.65 25.51 10.61
CA PRO A 75 -11.64 26.40 10.04
C PRO A 75 -10.22 25.99 10.48
N GLY A 76 -9.33 25.78 9.50
CA GLY A 76 -7.92 25.44 9.72
C GLY A 76 -7.63 24.01 10.17
N GLY A 77 -8.59 23.08 10.08
CA GLY A 77 -8.41 21.68 10.49
C GLY A 77 -9.58 20.76 10.14
N GLY A 78 -10.22 21.01 9.01
CA GLY A 78 -11.31 20.18 8.48
C GLY A 78 -10.81 18.87 7.87
N TRP A 79 -11.73 17.95 7.62
CA TRP A 79 -11.43 16.66 6.99
C TRP A 79 -12.64 16.12 6.25
N ALA A 80 -12.41 15.23 5.29
CA ALA A 80 -13.47 14.58 4.54
C ALA A 80 -13.13 13.11 4.25
N MET A 81 -14.09 12.21 4.43
CA MET A 81 -13.92 10.77 4.24
C MET A 81 -15.15 10.13 3.60
N GLY A 82 -14.92 9.09 2.80
CA GLY A 82 -15.96 8.24 2.24
C GLY A 82 -15.90 6.84 2.83
N PHE A 83 -17.06 6.20 2.91
CA PHE A 83 -17.23 4.83 3.36
C PHE A 83 -18.17 4.09 2.41
N THR A 84 -17.83 2.87 2.03
CA THR A 84 -18.63 2.02 1.15
C THR A 84 -18.87 0.65 1.78
N LYS A 85 -20.02 0.04 1.49
CA LYS A 85 -20.30 -1.34 1.88
C LYS A 85 -21.12 -2.04 0.80
N HIS A 86 -20.57 -3.11 0.22
CA HIS A 86 -21.19 -3.86 -0.86
C HIS A 86 -22.26 -4.82 -0.35
N THR A 87 -23.39 -4.91 -1.04
CA THR A 87 -24.47 -5.83 -0.65
C THR A 87 -24.16 -7.28 -1.05
N GLN A 88 -23.30 -7.47 -2.05
CA GLN A 88 -22.82 -8.76 -2.53
C GLN A 88 -21.29 -8.83 -2.44
N GLY A 89 -20.76 -9.80 -1.69
CA GLY A 89 -19.32 -10.12 -1.68
C GLY A 89 -18.41 -9.28 -0.78
N GLY A 90 -18.88 -8.13 -0.26
CA GLY A 90 -18.11 -7.30 0.67
C GLY A 90 -18.86 -7.09 1.98
N ASP A 91 -18.59 -7.92 2.98
CA ASP A 91 -19.30 -7.84 4.26
C ASP A 91 -18.76 -6.75 5.19
N VAL A 92 -17.68 -6.10 4.78
CA VAL A 92 -16.93 -5.16 5.61
C VAL A 92 -17.09 -3.75 5.06
N ILE A 93 -17.12 -2.76 5.96
CA ILE A 93 -17.10 -1.35 5.59
C ILE A 93 -15.71 -0.95 5.10
N GLU A 94 -15.63 -0.34 3.93
CA GLU A 94 -14.37 0.11 3.32
C GLU A 94 -14.26 1.62 3.45
N ASP A 95 -13.11 2.13 3.89
CA ASP A 95 -12.79 3.54 3.83
C ASP A 95 -12.21 3.89 2.45
N VAL A 96 -12.68 5.00 1.90
CA VAL A 96 -12.23 5.53 0.62
C VAL A 96 -12.05 7.04 0.71
N LEU A 97 -11.15 7.59 -0.10
CA LEU A 97 -11.08 9.04 -0.27
C LEU A 97 -12.37 9.52 -0.94
N VAL A 98 -12.83 10.72 -0.57
CA VAL A 98 -14.07 11.29 -1.15
C VAL A 98 -13.98 11.35 -2.68
N ARG A 99 -12.81 11.66 -3.26
CA ARG A 99 -12.60 11.63 -4.71
C ARG A 99 -12.78 10.27 -5.35
N ASP A 100 -12.38 9.22 -4.65
CA ASP A 100 -12.50 7.86 -5.16
C ASP A 100 -13.95 7.41 -5.03
N LEU A 101 -14.64 7.80 -3.96
CA LEU A 101 -16.09 7.65 -3.86
C LEU A 101 -16.82 8.35 -5.01
N GLU A 102 -16.51 9.61 -5.31
CA GLU A 102 -17.10 10.37 -6.43
C GLU A 102 -16.96 9.62 -7.77
N LYS A 103 -15.84 8.93 -8.01
CA LYS A 103 -15.62 8.13 -9.22
C LYS A 103 -16.49 6.87 -9.28
N LEU A 104 -16.83 6.29 -8.13
CA LEU A 104 -17.68 5.10 -7.99
C LEU A 104 -19.17 5.45 -8.14
N LEU A 105 -19.55 6.70 -7.86
CA LEU A 105 -20.96 7.12 -7.90
C LEU A 105 -21.45 7.34 -9.34
N PRO A 106 -22.73 6.99 -9.63
CA PRO A 106 -23.36 7.30 -10.91
C PRO A 106 -23.31 8.81 -11.20
N HIS A 107 -22.96 9.17 -12.43
CA HIS A 107 -22.82 10.55 -12.89
C HIS A 107 -21.67 11.36 -12.28
N LYS A 108 -20.82 10.74 -11.45
CA LYS A 108 -19.60 11.35 -10.89
C LYS A 108 -19.84 12.73 -10.27
N PRO A 109 -20.74 12.84 -9.27
CA PRO A 109 -21.03 14.10 -8.61
C PRO A 109 -19.78 14.65 -7.91
N GLN A 110 -19.74 15.95 -7.67
CA GLN A 110 -18.78 16.57 -6.76
C GLN A 110 -19.42 16.66 -5.38
N LEU A 111 -18.97 15.84 -4.45
CA LEU A 111 -19.38 15.85 -3.06
C LEU A 111 -18.63 16.98 -2.34
N PHE A 112 -19.34 17.72 -1.49
CA PHE A 112 -18.78 18.84 -0.71
C PHE A 112 -18.04 19.87 -1.58
N ARG A 113 -18.73 20.42 -2.59
CA ARG A 113 -18.14 21.35 -3.57
C ARG A 113 -17.52 22.61 -2.94
N ASP A 114 -18.21 23.20 -1.95
CA ASP A 114 -17.89 24.53 -1.43
C ASP A 114 -17.11 24.49 -0.09
N ASN A 115 -17.13 23.36 0.61
CA ASN A 115 -16.56 23.19 1.96
C ASN A 115 -15.88 21.82 2.06
N CYS A 116 -14.92 21.63 2.99
CA CYS A 116 -14.17 20.37 3.14
C CYS A 116 -13.33 19.94 1.90
N GLY A 117 -12.80 20.91 1.15
CA GLY A 117 -11.85 20.68 0.05
C GLY A 117 -10.46 20.19 0.48
N GLU A 118 -9.76 19.51 -0.42
CA GLU A 118 -8.52 18.74 -0.20
C GLU A 118 -7.30 19.53 0.30
N THR A 119 -7.30 20.85 0.18
CA THR A 119 -6.07 21.65 0.27
C THR A 119 -5.50 21.78 1.69
N GLU A 120 -6.30 21.53 2.73
CA GLU A 120 -5.87 21.61 4.14
C GLU A 120 -6.57 20.56 5.02
N GLN A 121 -6.47 19.28 4.64
CA GLN A 121 -7.03 18.20 5.45
C GLN A 121 -6.18 17.89 6.68
N ASP A 122 -6.82 17.76 7.84
CA ASP A 122 -6.19 17.35 9.10
C ASP A 122 -5.86 15.85 9.08
N THR A 123 -4.67 15.54 8.55
CA THR A 123 -4.17 14.16 8.42
C THR A 123 -4.05 13.40 9.74
N GLU A 124 -3.90 14.10 10.87
CA GLU A 124 -3.82 13.45 12.19
C GLU A 124 -5.21 12.94 12.62
N LYS A 125 -6.25 13.77 12.47
CA LYS A 125 -7.64 13.36 12.75
C LYS A 125 -8.09 12.26 11.80
N MET A 126 -7.77 12.38 10.52
CA MET A 126 -8.03 11.32 9.54
C MET A 126 -7.39 9.99 9.94
N LYS A 127 -6.13 10.01 10.40
CA LYS A 127 -5.46 8.79 10.87
C LYS A 127 -6.15 8.17 12.08
N LYS A 128 -6.61 8.99 13.03
CA LYS A 128 -7.37 8.51 14.21
C LYS A 128 -8.72 7.91 13.81
N ILE A 129 -9.43 8.54 12.87
CA ILE A 129 -10.68 8.00 12.33
C ILE A 129 -10.41 6.66 11.65
N LEU A 130 -9.37 6.56 10.83
CA LEU A 130 -8.98 5.33 10.14
C LEU A 130 -8.64 4.19 11.12
N GLU A 131 -7.99 4.50 12.24
CA GLU A 131 -7.71 3.52 13.30
C GLU A 131 -9.00 2.93 13.87
N VAL A 132 -10.00 3.76 14.15
CA VAL A 132 -11.32 3.30 14.62
C VAL A 132 -12.04 2.50 13.53
N VAL A 133 -11.95 2.92 12.27
CA VAL A 133 -12.53 2.17 11.15
C VAL A 133 -11.94 0.76 11.09
N ASN A 134 -10.61 0.62 11.18
CA ASN A 134 -9.96 -0.69 11.21
C ASN A 134 -10.45 -1.56 12.37
N GLN A 135 -10.62 -0.98 13.57
CA GLN A 135 -11.20 -1.71 14.71
C GLN A 135 -12.62 -2.21 14.43
N VAL A 136 -13.48 -1.37 13.82
CA VAL A 136 -14.85 -1.77 13.44
C VAL A 136 -14.83 -2.87 12.39
N GLN A 137 -13.94 -2.78 11.40
CA GLN A 137 -13.78 -3.83 10.41
C GLN A 137 -13.32 -5.15 11.04
N ASP A 138 -12.39 -5.12 11.99
CA ASP A 138 -11.88 -6.32 12.67
C ASP A 138 -12.93 -6.92 13.61
N GLU A 139 -13.71 -6.10 14.32
CA GLU A 139 -14.87 -6.54 15.10
C GLU A 139 -15.87 -7.28 14.20
N GLU A 140 -16.20 -6.73 13.03
CA GLU A 140 -17.13 -7.37 12.08
C GLU A 140 -16.58 -8.69 11.52
N ARG A 141 -15.29 -8.75 11.15
CA ARG A 141 -14.63 -10.00 10.70
C ARG A 141 -14.65 -11.07 11.80
N SER A 142 -14.45 -10.68 13.06
CA SER A 142 -14.47 -11.62 14.19
C SER A 142 -15.86 -12.21 14.42
N LEU A 143 -16.92 -11.40 14.34
CA LEU A 143 -18.32 -11.85 14.48
C LEU A 143 -18.71 -12.83 13.37
N GLN A 144 -18.29 -12.56 12.13
CA GLN A 144 -18.55 -13.44 11.00
C GLN A 144 -17.87 -14.81 11.16
N SER A 145 -16.64 -14.85 11.68
CA SER A 145 -15.93 -16.10 11.95
C SER A 145 -16.67 -16.96 12.99
N GLN A 146 -17.25 -16.32 14.01
CA GLN A 146 -18.00 -16.99 15.06
C GLN A 146 -19.37 -17.52 14.59
N GLU A 147 -20.05 -16.78 13.70
CA GLU A 147 -21.32 -17.19 13.10
C GLU A 147 -21.14 -18.35 12.11
N SER A 148 -20.03 -18.37 11.35
CA SER A 148 -19.70 -19.47 10.42
C SER A 148 -19.38 -20.81 11.12
N MET A 149 -19.07 -20.79 12.42
CA MET A 149 -18.76 -21.98 13.22
C MET A 149 -19.97 -22.56 13.98
N SER A 150 -21.18 -22.00 13.82
CA SER A 150 -22.41 -22.55 14.42
C SER A 150 -23.26 -23.28 13.37
N PRO A 151 -23.24 -24.64 13.31
CA PRO A 151 -24.21 -25.36 12.51
C PRO A 151 -25.55 -25.43 13.25
N PHE A 152 -26.59 -24.87 12.62
CA PHE A 152 -28.01 -25.23 12.71
C PHE A 152 -28.37 -26.30 13.75
N ALA A 153 -28.91 -25.87 14.91
CA ALA A 153 -29.70 -26.72 15.78
C ALA A 153 -31.19 -26.52 15.46
N SER A 154 -31.66 -27.15 14.38
CA SER A 154 -33.09 -27.35 14.13
C SER A 154 -33.63 -28.39 15.11
N THR A 155 -34.49 -27.95 16.02
CA THR A 155 -35.19 -28.80 16.99
C THR A 155 -36.18 -29.73 16.28
N GLN A 156 -35.87 -31.03 16.21
CA GLN A 156 -36.86 -32.08 15.96
C GLN A 156 -36.48 -33.32 16.77
N SER A 157 -37.30 -33.67 17.77
CA SER A 157 -37.20 -34.93 18.49
C SER A 157 -38.60 -35.51 18.66
N GLN A 158 -38.85 -36.55 17.88
CA GLN A 158 -39.93 -37.50 18.07
C GLN A 158 -39.55 -38.49 19.18
N GLN A 159 -40.45 -38.60 20.16
CA GLN A 159 -41.05 -39.83 20.67
C GLN A 159 -40.23 -41.13 20.71
N SER A 160 -40.05 -41.65 21.93
CA SER A 160 -39.79 -43.07 22.16
C SER A 160 -40.41 -43.56 23.48
N VAL A 161 -41.26 -44.57 23.34
CA VAL A 161 -41.67 -45.56 24.35
C VAL A 161 -41.37 -46.91 23.68
N PRO A 162 -40.71 -47.88 24.33
CA PRO A 162 -41.49 -49.02 24.84
C PRO A 162 -41.00 -49.68 26.15
N LEU A 163 -42.02 -50.12 26.90
CA LEU A 163 -42.18 -51.31 27.77
C LEU A 163 -41.24 -51.66 28.94
N SER A 164 -41.86 -51.56 30.14
CA SER A 164 -41.91 -52.42 31.34
C SER A 164 -40.98 -53.65 31.49
N PRO A 165 -40.48 -53.91 32.72
CA PRO A 165 -40.04 -55.22 33.17
C PRO A 165 -41.12 -55.98 33.96
N GLU A 166 -41.03 -57.31 33.90
CA GLU A 166 -41.84 -58.31 34.61
C GLU A 166 -41.34 -58.53 36.05
N ALA A 167 -42.25 -58.84 36.96
CA ALA A 167 -41.99 -59.12 38.37
C ALA A 167 -42.12 -60.63 38.66
N PRO A 168 -41.56 -61.13 39.79
CA PRO A 168 -42.13 -62.29 40.46
C PRO A 168 -42.71 -61.94 41.84
N ASP A 169 -43.92 -62.43 42.03
CA ASP A 169 -44.54 -62.99 43.23
C ASP A 169 -44.52 -62.29 44.60
N GLY A 170 -45.73 -62.28 45.20
CA GLY A 170 -45.88 -62.77 46.56
C GLY A 170 -46.47 -61.78 47.57
N GLY A 171 -47.79 -61.89 47.78
CA GLY A 171 -48.47 -61.80 49.09
C GLY A 171 -48.19 -60.60 50.02
N GLY A 172 -49.13 -59.66 50.11
CA GLY A 172 -49.10 -58.65 51.18
C GLY A 172 -50.06 -57.46 51.02
N SER A 173 -51.32 -57.73 50.67
CA SER A 173 -52.36 -56.72 50.49
C SER A 173 -52.85 -56.12 51.83
N PHE A 174 -52.10 -55.17 52.42
CA PHE A 174 -52.65 -54.05 53.20
C PHE A 174 -51.56 -53.04 53.63
N LEU A 175 -50.36 -53.53 53.95
CA LEU A 175 -49.26 -52.70 54.47
C LEU A 175 -48.67 -51.74 53.42
N GLY A 176 -48.61 -52.15 52.14
CA GLY A 176 -48.13 -51.28 51.06
C GLY A 176 -49.02 -50.06 50.77
N LYS A 177 -50.34 -50.16 51.03
CA LYS A 177 -51.29 -49.04 50.86
C LYS A 177 -51.21 -48.03 52.01
N VAL A 178 -50.97 -48.49 53.24
CA VAL A 178 -50.80 -47.60 54.42
C VAL A 178 -49.41 -46.93 54.40
N LEU A 179 -48.38 -47.66 53.99
CA LEU A 179 -47.03 -47.09 53.84
C LEU A 179 -46.96 -46.05 52.72
N GLY A 180 -47.66 -46.26 51.60
CA GLY A 180 -47.83 -45.25 50.56
C GLY A 180 -48.53 -43.98 51.05
N PHE A 181 -49.57 -44.11 51.89
CA PHE A 181 -50.31 -42.96 52.43
C PHE A 181 -49.45 -42.09 53.37
N LEU A 182 -48.59 -42.71 54.18
CA LEU A 182 -47.65 -42.00 55.06
C LEU A 182 -46.47 -41.40 54.28
N VAL A 183 -45.92 -42.09 53.27
CA VAL A 183 -44.71 -41.67 52.55
C VAL A 183 -44.97 -40.57 51.51
N THR A 184 -46.18 -40.49 50.95
CA THR A 184 -46.56 -39.48 49.93
C THR A 184 -46.40 -38.02 50.41
N PRO A 185 -46.84 -37.60 51.61
CA PRO A 185 -46.61 -36.24 52.10
C PRO A 185 -45.11 -35.94 52.35
N PHE A 186 -44.33 -36.92 52.83
CA PHE A 186 -42.89 -36.75 53.01
C PHE A 186 -42.15 -36.56 51.69
N ILE A 187 -42.50 -37.31 50.63
CA ILE A 187 -41.91 -37.11 49.29
C ILE A 187 -42.19 -35.69 48.77
N LYS A 188 -43.40 -35.16 48.98
CA LYS A 188 -43.72 -33.77 48.61
C LYS A 188 -42.90 -32.76 49.42
N LEU A 189 -42.69 -33.02 50.72
CA LEU A 189 -41.85 -32.18 51.59
C LEU A 189 -40.38 -32.19 51.14
N PHE A 190 -39.81 -33.37 50.88
CA PHE A 190 -38.45 -33.51 50.35
C PHE A 190 -38.28 -32.83 48.99
N ARG A 191 -39.28 -32.93 48.11
CA ARG A 191 -39.28 -32.22 46.83
C ARG A 191 -39.28 -30.70 47.02
N LEU A 192 -40.06 -30.17 47.97
CA LEU A 192 -40.07 -28.75 48.29
C LEU A 192 -38.73 -28.28 48.87
N ILE A 193 -38.14 -29.04 49.80
CA ILE A 193 -36.82 -28.78 50.37
C ILE A 193 -35.76 -28.78 49.26
N TYR A 194 -35.79 -29.76 48.37
CA TYR A 194 -34.88 -29.85 47.22
C TYR A 194 -34.98 -28.63 46.30
N TYR A 195 -36.18 -28.17 45.97
CA TYR A 195 -36.37 -26.94 45.18
C TYR A 195 -35.85 -25.70 45.89
N ILE A 196 -36.06 -25.58 47.21
CA ILE A 196 -35.52 -24.47 48.01
C ILE A 196 -33.99 -24.50 48.01
N VAL A 197 -33.39 -25.68 48.21
CA VAL A 197 -31.92 -25.85 48.19
C VAL A 197 -31.34 -25.46 46.83
N ILE A 198 -31.96 -25.87 45.72
CA ILE A 198 -31.52 -25.47 44.38
C ILE A 198 -31.66 -23.96 44.18
N ALA A 199 -32.78 -23.36 44.60
CA ALA A 199 -32.99 -21.92 44.48
C ALA A 199 -31.94 -21.12 45.28
N VAL A 200 -31.62 -21.58 46.49
CA VAL A 200 -30.56 -21.01 47.33
C VAL A 200 -29.20 -21.18 46.64
N LEU A 201 -28.87 -22.38 46.16
CA LEU A 201 -27.60 -22.65 45.47
C LEU A 201 -27.43 -21.75 44.25
N ARG A 202 -28.48 -21.60 43.44
CA ARG A 202 -28.46 -20.74 42.24
C ARG A 202 -28.27 -19.27 42.61
N ASN A 203 -28.92 -18.79 43.66
CA ASN A 203 -28.73 -17.44 44.17
C ASN A 203 -27.31 -17.21 44.72
N VAL A 204 -26.74 -18.19 45.43
CA VAL A 204 -25.36 -18.13 45.93
C VAL A 204 -24.37 -18.08 44.76
N VAL A 205 -24.56 -18.91 43.72
CA VAL A 205 -23.71 -18.88 42.52
C VAL A 205 -23.82 -17.54 41.79
N HIS A 206 -25.02 -16.97 41.67
CA HIS A 206 -25.20 -15.64 41.08
C HIS A 206 -24.51 -14.54 41.89
N LEU A 207 -24.58 -14.60 43.22
CA LEU A 207 -23.93 -13.63 44.10
C LEU A 207 -22.40 -13.75 44.01
N LEU A 208 -21.86 -14.98 44.02
CA LEU A 208 -20.44 -15.23 43.83
C LEU A 208 -19.95 -14.72 42.47
N TRP A 209 -20.71 -14.96 41.41
CA TRP A 209 -20.41 -14.44 40.07
C TRP A 209 -20.40 -12.91 40.04
N PHE A 210 -21.38 -12.27 40.69
CA PHE A 210 -21.46 -10.82 40.77
C PHE A 210 -20.25 -10.23 41.51
N VAL A 211 -19.88 -10.80 42.66
CA VAL A 211 -18.70 -10.38 43.44
C VAL A 211 -17.42 -10.58 42.63
N ALA A 212 -17.25 -11.73 41.97
CA ALA A 212 -16.08 -11.99 41.13
C ALA A 212 -15.95 -10.96 40.00
N LYS A 213 -17.05 -10.63 39.32
CA LYS A 213 -17.08 -9.61 38.27
C LYS A 213 -16.71 -8.23 38.79
N GLN A 214 -17.20 -7.86 39.98
CA GLN A 214 -16.88 -6.56 40.59
C GLN A 214 -15.40 -6.46 40.97
N VAL A 215 -14.81 -7.53 41.49
CA VAL A 215 -13.38 -7.60 41.82
C VAL A 215 -12.52 -7.49 40.57
N ILE A 216 -12.84 -8.22 39.50
CA ILE A 216 -12.11 -8.17 38.23
C ILE A 216 -12.12 -6.75 37.65
N ASN A 217 -13.30 -6.13 37.56
CA ASN A 217 -13.43 -4.76 37.04
C ASN A 217 -12.69 -3.72 37.91
N GLY A 218 -12.65 -3.94 39.23
CA GLY A 218 -11.91 -3.09 40.16
C GLY A 218 -10.40 -3.20 39.99
N ILE A 219 -9.88 -4.42 39.84
CA ILE A 219 -8.45 -4.68 39.60
C ILE A 219 -8.02 -4.09 38.26
N GLU A 220 -8.82 -4.29 37.22
CA GLU A 220 -8.57 -3.74 35.89
C GLU A 220 -8.50 -2.20 35.91
N SER A 221 -9.47 -1.54 36.55
CA SER A 221 -9.47 -0.08 36.71
C SER A 221 -8.25 0.44 37.48
N CYS A 222 -7.83 -0.28 38.52
CA CYS A 222 -6.64 0.07 39.31
C CYS A 222 -5.35 -0.09 38.50
N LEU A 223 -5.22 -1.19 37.75
CA LEU A 223 -4.09 -1.45 36.85
C LEU A 223 -3.99 -0.39 35.76
N TYR A 224 -5.11 0.02 35.15
CA TYR A 224 -5.11 1.09 34.16
C TYR A 224 -4.68 2.43 34.74
N ARG A 225 -5.12 2.78 35.95
CA ARG A 225 -4.71 4.03 36.61
C ARG A 225 -3.22 4.04 36.96
N LEU A 226 -2.70 2.93 37.49
CA LEU A 226 -1.27 2.76 37.79
C LEU A 226 -0.43 2.77 36.51
N GLY A 227 -0.90 2.10 35.45
CA GLY A 227 -0.27 2.08 34.14
C GLY A 227 -0.21 3.48 33.51
N ALA A 228 -1.32 4.22 33.52
CA ALA A 228 -1.40 5.57 32.97
C ALA A 228 -0.44 6.54 33.69
N ALA A 229 -0.38 6.49 35.01
CA ALA A 229 0.56 7.31 35.78
C ALA A 229 2.02 6.97 35.43
N THR A 230 2.35 5.68 35.34
CA THR A 230 3.70 5.20 35.00
C THR A 230 4.12 5.64 33.60
N ILE A 231 3.22 5.52 32.61
CA ILE A 231 3.46 5.96 31.23
C ILE A 231 3.68 7.48 31.19
N SER A 232 2.89 8.27 31.93
CA SER A 232 3.07 9.73 32.00
C SER A 232 4.46 10.11 32.54
N TYR A 233 4.96 9.41 33.56
CA TYR A 233 6.32 9.63 34.07
C TYR A 233 7.39 9.26 33.03
N LEU A 234 7.24 8.13 32.35
CA LEU A 234 8.19 7.70 31.31
C LEU A 234 8.21 8.67 30.11
N VAL A 235 7.05 9.18 29.68
CA VAL A 235 6.95 10.18 28.61
C VAL A 235 7.64 11.48 29.02
N THR A 236 7.45 11.93 30.26
CA THR A 236 8.09 13.15 30.78
C THR A 236 9.61 12.99 30.81
N ILE A 237 10.12 11.85 31.31
CA ILE A 237 11.55 11.55 31.33
C ILE A 237 12.12 11.45 29.91
N GLY A 238 11.38 10.81 28.99
CA GLY A 238 11.78 10.68 27.59
C GLY A 238 11.88 12.02 26.88
N GLN A 239 10.96 12.95 27.15
CA GLN A 239 10.97 14.29 26.56
C GLN A 239 12.19 15.11 27.01
N GLU A 240 12.54 15.06 28.31
CA GLU A 240 13.74 15.74 28.82
C GLU A 240 15.03 15.08 28.31
N LEU A 241 15.07 13.75 28.22
CA LEU A 241 16.25 13.01 27.76
C LEU A 241 16.51 13.21 26.26
N VAL A 242 15.48 13.41 25.43
CA VAL A 242 15.62 13.70 23.99
C VAL A 242 15.91 15.20 23.73
N GLY A 243 15.47 16.09 24.62
CA GLY A 243 15.77 17.52 24.52
C GLY A 243 17.26 17.87 24.61
N ILE A 244 18.02 17.13 25.42
CA ILE A 244 19.47 17.31 25.59
C ILE A 244 20.27 17.01 24.31
N PRO A 245 20.17 15.81 23.69
CA PRO A 245 20.87 15.50 22.45
C PRO A 245 20.39 16.33 21.27
N TRP A 246 19.11 16.75 21.23
CA TRP A 246 18.60 17.62 20.17
C TRP A 246 19.33 18.99 20.13
N LYS A 247 19.62 19.57 21.30
CA LYS A 247 20.42 20.79 21.41
C LYS A 247 21.85 20.57 20.91
N VAL A 248 22.46 19.45 21.28
CA VAL A 248 23.81 19.08 20.80
C VAL A 248 23.82 18.90 19.28
N LEU A 249 22.83 18.20 18.72
CA LEU A 249 22.70 17.97 17.29
C LEU A 249 22.57 19.29 16.51
N LYS A 250 21.82 20.26 17.04
CA LYS A 250 21.69 21.59 16.45
C LYS A 250 23.02 22.35 16.41
N VAL A 251 23.85 22.22 17.45
CA VAL A 251 25.20 22.82 17.48
C VAL A 251 26.12 22.10 16.49
N VAL A 252 26.13 20.77 16.49
CA VAL A 252 26.91 19.94 15.56
C VAL A 252 26.56 20.27 14.10
N GLY A 253 25.28 20.45 13.77
CA GLY A 253 24.85 20.85 12.43
C GLY A 253 25.38 22.22 11.98
N LYS A 254 25.46 23.20 12.90
CA LYS A 254 26.09 24.51 12.61
C LYS A 254 27.59 24.39 12.37
N VAL A 255 28.27 23.55 13.16
CA VAL A 255 29.71 23.30 13.04
C VAL A 255 30.02 22.61 11.70
N ILE A 256 29.27 21.57 11.34
CA ILE A 256 29.41 20.86 10.05
C ILE A 256 29.21 21.82 8.87
N ARG A 257 28.20 22.70 8.94
CA ARG A 257 27.97 23.71 7.89
C ARG A 257 29.16 24.66 7.74
N ALA A 258 29.75 25.12 8.84
CA ALA A 258 30.93 25.96 8.81
C ALA A 258 32.14 25.22 8.20
N PHE A 259 32.36 23.96 8.57
CA PHE A 259 33.42 23.13 7.98
C PHE A 259 33.23 22.89 6.48
N LEU A 260 32.00 22.60 6.03
CA LEU A 260 31.68 22.47 4.61
C LEU A 260 32.01 23.74 3.82
N TRP A 261 31.73 24.90 4.40
CA TRP A 261 32.02 26.18 3.77
C TRP A 261 33.53 26.41 3.62
N ILE A 262 34.29 26.15 4.69
CA ILE A 262 35.76 26.23 4.69
C ILE A 262 36.36 25.24 3.67
N LEU A 263 35.87 24.00 3.65
CA LEU A 263 36.34 22.97 2.72
C LEU A 263 36.04 23.37 1.26
N CYS A 264 34.87 23.94 0.99
CA CYS A 264 34.53 24.44 -0.34
C CYS A 264 35.49 25.57 -0.80
N CYS A 265 35.84 26.49 0.10
CA CYS A 265 36.82 27.53 -0.16
C CYS A 265 38.21 26.95 -0.45
N LEU A 266 38.66 25.97 0.35
CA LEU A 266 39.93 25.26 0.16
C LEU A 266 40.00 24.54 -1.18
N VAL A 267 38.96 23.78 -1.53
CA VAL A 267 38.87 23.08 -2.82
C VAL A 267 38.93 24.09 -3.98
N LYS A 268 38.19 25.19 -3.92
CA LYS A 268 38.27 26.25 -4.95
C LYS A 268 39.66 26.84 -5.08
N ALA A 269 40.35 27.09 -3.96
CA ALA A 269 41.71 27.63 -3.97
C ALA A 269 42.70 26.63 -4.58
N VAL A 270 42.64 25.36 -4.17
CA VAL A 270 43.49 24.28 -4.69
C VAL A 270 43.22 24.03 -6.18
N CYS A 271 41.96 23.98 -6.60
CA CYS A 271 41.58 23.87 -8.01
C CYS A 271 42.12 25.05 -8.84
N ARG A 272 42.07 26.28 -8.33
CA ARG A 272 42.68 27.44 -9.01
C ARG A 272 44.19 27.33 -9.10
N ALA A 273 44.87 26.97 -8.00
CA ALA A 273 46.32 26.82 -7.97
C ALA A 273 46.82 25.71 -8.91
N LEU A 274 46.11 24.57 -8.99
CA LEU A 274 46.42 23.46 -9.89
C LEU A 274 46.04 23.74 -11.34
N SER A 275 45.03 24.57 -11.60
CA SER A 275 44.60 24.89 -12.98
C SER A 275 45.68 25.58 -13.81
N ILE A 276 46.55 26.35 -13.16
CA ILE A 276 47.66 27.07 -13.82
C ILE A 276 48.71 26.09 -14.35
N PRO A 277 49.35 25.22 -13.52
CA PRO A 277 50.31 24.24 -14.01
C PRO A 277 49.66 23.16 -14.88
N LEU A 278 48.41 22.75 -14.63
CA LEU A 278 47.72 21.79 -15.49
C LEU A 278 47.46 22.35 -16.89
N ARG A 279 47.05 23.63 -17.01
CA ARG A 279 46.87 24.26 -18.32
C ARG A 279 48.19 24.38 -19.08
N VAL A 280 49.28 24.74 -18.39
CA VAL A 280 50.62 24.75 -18.98
C VAL A 280 51.06 23.34 -19.41
N LEU A 281 50.81 22.31 -18.61
CA LEU A 281 51.14 20.93 -18.94
C LEU A 281 50.34 20.44 -20.17
N VAL A 282 49.06 20.80 -20.24
CA VAL A 282 48.19 20.50 -21.40
C VAL A 282 48.68 21.25 -22.64
N ASP A 283 49.03 22.54 -22.53
CA ASP A 283 49.55 23.34 -23.65
C ASP A 283 50.89 22.77 -24.16
N VAL A 284 51.78 22.35 -23.26
CA VAL A 284 53.04 21.66 -23.58
C VAL A 284 52.79 20.28 -24.19
N ALA A 285 51.77 19.53 -23.75
CA ALA A 285 51.40 18.24 -24.33
C ALA A 285 50.73 18.36 -25.70
N THR A 286 50.05 19.47 -26.00
CA THR A 286 49.50 19.75 -27.34
C THR A 286 50.56 20.21 -28.34
N PHE A 287 51.69 20.77 -27.88
CA PHE A 287 52.74 21.29 -28.76
C PHE A 287 53.40 20.21 -29.66
N PRO A 288 53.71 18.98 -29.18
CA PRO A 288 54.16 17.87 -30.02
C PRO A 288 53.06 17.34 -30.95
N VAL A 289 51.79 17.39 -30.53
CA VAL A 289 50.67 16.80 -31.30
C VAL A 289 50.42 17.59 -32.59
N TYR A 290 50.59 18.91 -32.57
CA TYR A 290 50.48 19.74 -33.79
C TYR A 290 51.72 19.68 -34.70
N THR A 291 52.92 19.51 -34.13
CA THR A 291 54.15 19.40 -34.93
C THR A 291 54.33 18.02 -35.56
N VAL A 292 53.96 16.95 -34.87
CA VAL A 292 53.98 15.58 -35.42
C VAL A 292 52.89 15.37 -36.49
N GLY A 293 51.79 16.13 -36.45
CA GLY A 293 50.74 16.09 -37.47
C GLY A 293 51.14 16.65 -38.85
N ALA A 294 52.15 17.51 -38.93
CA ALA A 294 52.57 18.16 -40.19
C ALA A 294 53.68 17.39 -40.94
N ILE A 295 54.49 16.59 -40.24
CA ILE A 295 55.62 15.84 -40.80
C ILE A 295 55.19 14.78 -41.86
N PRO A 296 54.08 14.04 -41.71
CA PRO A 296 53.67 13.04 -42.71
C PRO A 296 53.23 13.64 -44.04
N VAL A 297 52.66 14.85 -44.03
CA VAL A 297 52.16 15.52 -45.24
C VAL A 297 53.33 15.99 -46.11
N VAL A 298 54.33 16.61 -45.50
CA VAL A 298 55.53 17.08 -46.21
C VAL A 298 56.36 15.91 -46.73
N CYS A 299 56.51 14.83 -45.96
CA CYS A 299 57.19 13.62 -46.43
C CYS A 299 56.46 12.94 -47.60
N LYS A 300 55.11 12.94 -47.60
CA LYS A 300 54.32 12.40 -48.70
C LYS A 300 54.54 13.19 -49.99
N ASP A 301 54.53 14.52 -49.90
CA ASP A 301 54.72 15.38 -51.09
C ASP A 301 56.15 15.29 -51.63
N ILE A 302 57.16 15.19 -50.76
CA ILE A 302 58.56 14.97 -51.17
C ILE A 302 58.71 13.60 -51.84
N ALA A 303 58.10 12.54 -51.29
CA ALA A 303 58.18 11.20 -51.88
C ALA A 303 57.49 11.13 -53.25
N VAL A 304 56.33 11.79 -53.41
CA VAL A 304 55.63 11.88 -54.70
C VAL A 304 56.43 12.72 -55.70
N GLY A 305 57.04 13.83 -55.26
CA GLY A 305 57.90 14.66 -56.10
C GLY A 305 59.17 13.94 -56.56
N LEU A 306 59.84 13.21 -55.66
CA LEU A 306 61.03 12.42 -55.97
C LEU A 306 60.69 11.24 -56.90
N GLY A 307 59.55 10.59 -56.68
CA GLY A 307 59.04 9.53 -57.55
C GLY A 307 58.73 10.03 -58.96
N GLY A 308 58.12 11.21 -59.09
CA GLY A 308 57.89 11.86 -60.39
C GLY A 308 59.18 12.22 -61.11
N ALA A 309 60.18 12.74 -60.40
CA ALA A 309 61.49 13.07 -60.98
C ALA A 309 62.26 11.83 -61.45
N LEU A 310 62.23 10.74 -60.70
CA LEU A 310 62.81 9.46 -61.11
C LEU A 310 62.09 8.87 -62.32
N SER A 311 60.75 8.98 -62.39
CA SER A 311 59.98 8.53 -63.55
C SER A 311 60.37 9.31 -64.81
N LEU A 312 60.51 10.63 -64.72
CA LEU A 312 61.00 11.46 -65.83
C LEU A 312 62.43 11.11 -66.24
N LEU A 313 63.31 10.81 -65.30
CA LEU A 313 64.69 10.38 -65.58
C LEU A 313 64.71 9.05 -66.36
N PHE A 314 63.91 8.08 -65.94
CA PHE A 314 63.78 6.82 -66.65
C PHE A 314 63.15 7.01 -68.03
N ASP A 315 62.07 7.77 -68.16
CA ASP A 315 61.45 8.06 -69.46
C ASP A 315 62.41 8.80 -70.40
N THR A 316 63.24 9.70 -69.87
CA THR A 316 64.26 10.38 -70.66
C THR A 316 65.37 9.41 -71.07
N ALA A 317 65.86 8.55 -70.17
CA ALA A 317 66.89 7.56 -70.48
C ALA A 317 66.42 6.50 -71.50
N PHE A 318 65.19 6.00 -71.33
CA PHE A 318 64.55 5.09 -72.28
C PHE A 318 64.21 5.81 -73.59
N GLY A 319 63.76 7.05 -73.55
CA GLY A 319 63.51 7.88 -74.74
C GLY A 319 64.79 8.15 -75.53
N THR A 320 65.90 8.46 -74.87
CA THR A 320 67.21 8.63 -75.53
C THR A 320 67.77 7.32 -76.05
N THR A 321 67.61 6.22 -75.33
CA THR A 321 68.10 4.90 -75.78
C THR A 321 67.24 4.37 -76.94
N GLY A 322 65.92 4.55 -76.87
CA GLY A 322 65.00 4.25 -77.97
C GLY A 322 65.27 5.12 -79.20
N GLY A 323 65.54 6.41 -79.01
CA GLY A 323 65.96 7.32 -80.08
C GLY A 323 67.31 6.95 -80.69
N LEU A 324 68.29 6.53 -79.88
CA LEU A 324 69.61 6.09 -80.38
C LEU A 324 69.52 4.75 -81.12
N VAL A 325 68.72 3.81 -80.60
CA VAL A 325 68.41 2.54 -81.28
C VAL A 325 67.70 2.82 -82.61
N GLN A 326 66.76 3.77 -82.64
CA GLN A 326 66.08 4.18 -83.87
C GLN A 326 67.03 4.85 -84.85
N VAL A 327 67.93 5.74 -84.43
CA VAL A 327 68.96 6.36 -85.30
C VAL A 327 69.91 5.31 -85.85
N VAL A 328 70.37 4.36 -85.04
CA VAL A 328 71.18 3.24 -85.50
C VAL A 328 70.41 2.43 -86.55
N PHE A 329 69.15 2.06 -86.27
CA PHE A 329 68.31 1.34 -87.24
C PHE A 329 68.03 2.14 -88.53
N SER A 330 67.99 3.48 -88.45
CA SER A 330 67.74 4.39 -89.58
C SER A 330 68.98 4.60 -90.44
N VAL A 331 70.18 4.67 -89.84
CA VAL A 331 71.46 4.73 -90.57
C VAL A 331 71.70 3.42 -91.34
N PHE A 332 71.16 2.30 -90.86
CA PHE A 332 71.31 1.00 -91.50
C PHE A 332 70.27 0.66 -92.59
N LYS A 333 69.45 1.61 -93.07
CA LYS A 333 68.47 1.33 -94.14
C LYS A 333 68.00 2.60 -94.89
N PRO A 334 68.13 2.75 -96.23
CA PRO A 334 69.13 2.23 -97.17
C PRO A 334 69.57 3.26 -98.26
N ILE A 335 70.83 3.22 -98.69
CA ILE A 335 71.26 3.40 -100.08
C ILE A 335 71.79 2.00 -100.47
N GLY A 336 71.34 1.26 -101.48
CA GLY A 336 70.76 1.66 -102.75
C GLY A 336 71.78 1.45 -103.88
N TYR A 337 71.85 0.22 -104.41
CA TYR A 337 72.23 -0.25 -105.78
C TYR A 337 73.33 -1.35 -105.94
N LYS A 338 72.83 -2.56 -106.25
CA LYS A 338 73.31 -3.73 -107.07
C LYS A 338 74.62 -4.52 -106.78
N GLY A 339 74.40 -5.79 -106.37
CA GLY A 339 75.21 -6.99 -106.65
C GLY A 339 74.57 -8.27 -106.04
N PRO A 340 74.50 -9.45 -106.70
CA PRO A 340 73.36 -10.39 -106.56
C PRO A 340 73.66 -11.81 -105.98
N PHE A 341 72.61 -12.46 -105.41
CA PHE A 341 72.36 -13.94 -105.23
C PHE A 341 73.36 -14.74 -104.34
N ASP A 342 73.05 -15.75 -103.50
CA ASP A 342 72.07 -16.87 -103.45
C ASP A 342 71.81 -17.28 -101.96
N ASN A 343 70.57 -17.50 -101.49
CA ASN A 343 69.78 -18.75 -101.39
C ASN A 343 70.24 -19.83 -100.39
N SER A 344 69.51 -19.98 -99.27
CA SER A 344 68.80 -21.22 -98.88
C SER A 344 68.12 -21.00 -97.52
N GLY A 345 66.86 -21.45 -97.41
CA GLY A 345 66.17 -21.57 -96.13
C GLY A 345 66.68 -22.78 -95.32
N GLU A 346 66.06 -22.93 -94.14
CA GLU A 346 66.31 -23.85 -93.02
C GLU A 346 67.20 -23.27 -91.91
N LEU A 347 66.82 -23.33 -90.64
CA LEU A 347 65.54 -23.54 -89.95
C LEU A 347 65.70 -23.04 -88.51
#